data_AF-A0AAW8FXQ9-F1
#
_entry.id   AF-A0AAW8FXQ9-F1
#
_cell.length_a   1.000
_cell.length_b   1.000
_cell.length_c   1.000
_cell.angle_alpha   90.00
_cell.angle_beta   90.00
_cell.angle_gamma   90.00
#
_symmetry.space_group_name_H-M   'P 1'
#
loop_
_entity.id
_entity.type
_entity.pdbx_description
1 polymer ?
#
loop_
_entity_poly.entity_id
_entity_poly.type
_entity_poly.pdbx_seq_one_letter_code
_entity_poly.pdbx_strand_id
1 'polypeptide(L)' 'MTMKNKRKNKTPQNIVLIGKKKAEITKILGENYTIDLDENMVYTIRRMFFFTQRICIGFNEAGISDSIHRVG' A
#
# COMPACT_ATOMS: atom_id res chain seq x y z
N MET A 1 -21.46 19.51 29.37
CA MET A 1 -20.88 19.88 28.06
C MET A 1 -20.01 18.73 27.57
N THR A 2 -20.48 17.93 26.64
CA THR A 2 -19.74 16.74 26.14
C THR A 2 -18.99 17.13 24.86
N MET A 3 -17.66 17.26 24.96
CA MET A 3 -16.80 17.54 23.81
C MET A 3 -16.84 16.36 22.85
N LYS A 4 -17.52 16.53 21.71
CA LYS A 4 -17.50 15.59 20.60
C LYS A 4 -16.09 15.54 20.02
N ASN A 5 -15.40 14.44 20.26
CA ASN A 5 -14.08 14.17 19.72
C ASN A 5 -14.18 14.13 18.18
N LYS A 6 -13.68 15.18 17.51
CA LYS A 6 -13.69 15.29 16.05
C LYS A 6 -12.87 14.13 15.48
N ARG A 7 -13.54 13.12 14.92
CA ARG A 7 -12.89 12.07 14.12
C ARG A 7 -12.14 12.76 12.98
N LYS A 8 -10.81 12.79 13.05
CA LYS A 8 -9.95 13.25 11.96
C LYS A 8 -10.34 12.46 10.71
N ASN A 9 -10.67 13.17 9.64
CA ASN A 9 -10.91 12.60 8.32
C ASN A 9 -9.79 11.63 7.97
N LYS A 10 -10.08 10.32 8.02
CA LYS A 10 -9.24 9.31 7.38
C LYS A 10 -9.40 9.56 5.88
N THR A 11 -8.42 10.22 5.29
CA THR A 11 -8.22 10.14 3.84
C THR A 11 -8.30 8.65 3.47
N PRO A 12 -9.00 8.27 2.39
CA PRO A 12 -9.10 6.87 1.91
C PRO A 12 -7.76 6.24 1.50
N GLN A 13 -6.64 6.86 1.85
CA GLN A 13 -5.29 6.62 1.34
C GLN A 13 -4.46 5.68 2.21
N ASN A 14 -4.99 5.24 3.36
CA ASN A 14 -4.46 4.09 4.10
C ASN A 14 -5.33 2.88 3.79
N ILE A 15 -5.23 2.38 2.55
CA ILE A 15 -5.52 0.97 2.33
C ILE A 15 -4.52 0.24 3.23
N VAL A 16 -5.01 -0.31 4.34
CA VAL A 16 -4.17 -1.06 5.28
C VAL A 16 -3.85 -2.37 4.60
N LEU A 17 -2.76 -2.37 3.83
CA LEU A 17 -2.26 -3.56 3.15
C LEU A 17 -1.41 -4.39 4.09
N ILE A 18 -0.96 -3.88 5.24
CA ILE A 18 -0.21 -4.62 6.27
C ILE A 18 -1.08 -5.73 6.85
N GLY A 19 -0.49 -6.91 7.06
CA GLY A 19 -1.18 -8.09 7.58
C GLY A 19 -1.95 -8.88 6.52
N LYS A 20 -1.90 -8.45 5.26
CA LYS A 20 -2.58 -9.11 4.14
C LYS A 20 -1.64 -10.05 3.39
N LYS A 21 -2.21 -11.15 2.88
CA LYS A 21 -1.50 -12.04 1.96
C LYS A 21 -1.39 -11.40 0.58
N LYS A 22 -0.38 -11.82 -0.19
CA LYS A 22 -0.18 -11.41 -1.60
C LYS A 22 -1.48 -11.42 -2.42
N ALA A 23 -2.25 -12.51 -2.33
CA ALA A 23 -3.53 -12.66 -3.06
C ALA A 23 -4.63 -11.68 -2.65
N GLU A 24 -4.65 -11.19 -1.40
CA GLU A 24 -5.59 -10.15 -0.99
C GLU A 24 -5.17 -8.78 -1.51
N ILE A 25 -3.85 -8.53 -1.52
CA ILE A 25 -3.28 -7.27 -2.02
C ILE A 25 -3.53 -7.14 -3.53
N THR A 26 -3.31 -8.21 -4.30
CA THR A 26 -3.61 -8.21 -5.74
C THR A 26 -5.10 -8.04 -6.02
N LYS A 27 -6.00 -8.57 -5.19
CA LYS A 27 -7.45 -8.29 -5.30
C LYS A 27 -7.81 -6.83 -5.09
N ILE A 28 -7.05 -6.11 -4.26
CA ILE A 28 -7.34 -4.71 -3.91
C ILE A 28 -6.69 -3.75 -4.92
N LEU A 29 -5.42 -3.98 -5.27
CA LEU A 29 -4.63 -3.08 -6.12
C LEU A 29 -4.54 -3.52 -7.58
N GLY A 30 -4.93 -4.75 -7.88
CA GLY A 30 -4.74 -5.38 -9.18
C GLY A 30 -3.43 -6.18 -9.28
N GLU A 31 -3.29 -6.88 -10.41
CA GLU A 31 -2.12 -7.72 -10.72
C GLU A 31 -0.99 -6.95 -11.42
N ASN A 32 -1.18 -5.64 -11.64
CA ASN A 32 -0.20 -4.76 -12.27
C ASN A 32 0.87 -4.28 -11.25
N TYR A 33 1.71 -5.21 -10.82
CA TYR A 33 2.88 -4.94 -9.99
C TYR A 33 4.14 -5.54 -10.64
N THR A 34 5.29 -5.01 -10.24
CA THR A 34 6.60 -5.61 -10.54
C THR A 34 7.20 -6.18 -9.26
N ILE A 35 8.11 -7.14 -9.38
CA ILE A 35 8.86 -7.68 -8.25
C ILE A 35 10.25 -7.05 -8.27
N ASP A 36 10.69 -6.51 -7.13
CA ASP A 36 12.05 -5.97 -6.95
C ASP A 36 13.05 -7.08 -6.58
N LEU A 37 14.34 -6.76 -6.52
CA LEU A 37 15.42 -7.71 -6.16
C LEU A 37 15.22 -8.36 -4.79
N ASP A 38 14.57 -7.66 -3.86
CA ASP A 38 14.25 -8.14 -2.51
C ASP A 38 12.90 -8.88 -2.43
N GLU A 39 12.36 -9.37 -3.56
CA GLU A 39 11.05 -10.03 -3.68
C GLU A 39 9.83 -9.18 -3.24
N ASN A 40 10.03 -7.87 -3.10
CA ASN A 40 8.99 -6.92 -2.74
C ASN A 40 8.04 -6.66 -3.92
N MET A 41 6.74 -6.51 -3.65
CA MET A 41 5.77 -6.12 -4.68
C MET A 41 5.79 -4.60 -4.84
N VAL A 42 6.01 -4.13 -6.06
CA VAL A 42 6.10 -2.72 -6.40
C VAL A 42 4.96 -2.31 -7.32
N TYR A 43 4.10 -1.44 -6.84
CA TYR A 43 3.00 -0.86 -7.59
C TYR A 43 3.37 0.54 -8.08
N THR A 44 3.24 0.78 -9.38
CA THR A 44 3.51 2.10 -9.96
C THR A 44 2.20 2.83 -10.22
N ILE A 45 1.99 3.93 -9.50
CA ILE A 45 0.83 4.82 -9.61
C ILE A 45 1.27 6.10 -10.32
N ARG A 46 0.80 6.30 -11.55
CA ARG A 46 1.01 7.55 -12.28
C ARG A 46 -0.02 8.59 -11.81
N ARG A 47 0.42 9.64 -11.12
CA ARG A 47 -0.39 10.82 -10.79
C ARG A 47 -0.03 11.94 -11.75
N MET A 48 -0.95 12.28 -12.65
CA MET A 48 -0.95 13.44 -13.58
C MET A 48 0.43 13.85 -14.15
N PHE A 49 0.62 13.51 -15.44
CA PHE A 49 1.62 13.97 -16.41
C PHE A 49 3.12 13.88 -16.06
N PHE A 50 3.58 14.06 -14.82
CA PHE A 50 5.02 14.04 -14.48
C PHE A 50 5.37 13.36 -13.15
N PHE A 51 4.40 13.01 -12.29
CA PHE A 51 4.68 12.36 -11.02
C PHE A 51 4.34 10.88 -11.05
N THR A 52 5.38 10.04 -11.00
CA THR A 52 5.24 8.60 -10.83
C THR A 52 5.51 8.27 -9.37
N GLN A 53 4.50 7.78 -8.67
CA GLN A 53 4.65 7.30 -7.31
C GLN A 53 4.71 5.77 -7.33
N ARG A 54 5.72 5.19 -6.70
CA ARG A 54 5.84 3.76 -6.47
C ARG A 54 5.46 3.42 -5.03
N ILE A 55 4.79 2.29 -4.86
CA ILE A 55 4.48 1.71 -3.56
C ILE A 55 5.14 0.34 -3.52
N CYS A 56 6.15 0.18 -2.67
CA CYS A 56 6.80 -1.09 -2.39
C CYS A 56 6.13 -1.74 -1.18
N ILE A 57 5.81 -3.02 -1.28
CA ILE A 57 5.19 -3.82 -0.23
C ILE A 57 6.11 -5.00 0.04
N GLY A 58 6.64 -5.08 1.25
CA GLY A 58 7.42 -6.21 1.71
C GLY A 58 6.56 -7.26 2.40
N PHE A 59 7.06 -8.50 2.36
CA PHE A 59 6.40 -9.67 2.92
C PHE A 59 7.36 -10.41 3.82
N ASN A 60 6.84 -10.94 4.91
CA ASN A 60 7.58 -11.87 5.76
C ASN A 60 7.62 -13.28 5.14
N GLU A 61 8.36 -14.20 5.78
CA GLU A 61 8.48 -15.61 5.36
C GLU A 61 7.12 -16.34 5.29
N ALA A 62 6.11 -15.89 6.05
CA ALA A 62 4.76 -16.43 6.00
C ALA A 62 3.92 -15.89 4.81
N GLY A 63 4.49 -15.04 3.96
CA GLY A 63 3.82 -14.43 2.81
C GLY A 63 2.80 -13.35 3.20
N ILE A 64 2.93 -12.78 4.40
CA ILE A 64 2.09 -11.71 4.94
C ILE A 64 2.86 -10.40 4.84
N SER A 65 2.19 -9.35 4.39
CA SER A 65 2.80 -8.02 4.31
C SER A 65 3.08 -7.44 5.70
N ASP A 66 4.30 -6.95 5.89
CA ASP A 66 4.74 -6.33 7.15
C ASP A 66 5.18 -4.87 6.99
N SER A 67 5.59 -4.50 5.78
CA SER A 67 6.24 -3.22 5.46
C SER A 67 5.68 -2.63 4.16
N ILE A 68 5.52 -1.30 4.15
CA ILE A 68 5.05 -0.57 2.97
C ILE A 68 5.83 0.74 2.87
N HIS A 69 6.47 0.96 1.73
CA HIS A 69 7.26 2.15 1.45
C HIS A 69 6.73 2.86 0.22
N ARG A 70 6.58 4.18 0.28
CA ARG A 70 6.27 5.00 -0.88
C ARG A 70 7.56 5.61 -1.39
N VAL A 71 7.88 5.35 -2.64
CA VAL A 71 9.05 5.91 -3.33
C VAL A 71 8.51 6.82 -4.43
N GLY A 72 8.92 8.09 -4.44
CA GLY A 72 8.43 9.11 -5.38
C GLY A 72 9.57 9.85 -6.03
#